data_AF-A0A963KN97-F1
#
_entry.id   AF-A0A963KN97-F1
#
_cell.length_a   1.000
_cell.length_b   1.000
_cell.length_c   1.000
_cell.angle_alpha   90.00
_cell.angle_beta   90.00
_cell.angle_gamma   90.00
#
_symmetry.space_group_name_H-M   'P 1'
#
loop_
_entity.id
_entity.type
_entity.pdbx_description
1 polymer ?
#
loop_
_entity_poly.entity_id
_entity_poly.type
_entity_poly.pdbx_seq_one_letter_code
_entity_poly.pdbx_strand_id
1 'polypeptide(L)' 'LSRYPRNARFVWCQEEPRNMGGWFFTAPRIENIMEDIGVGQQRLVYAGRKAAASPATGFNAQHVREQEKLVDEAFTL' A
#
# COMPACT_ATOMS: atom_id res chain seq x y z
N LEU A 1 4.82 15.10 3.19
CA LEU A 1 4.90 14.20 4.36
C LEU A 1 5.40 14.90 5.63
N SER A 2 6.12 16.03 5.52
CA SER A 2 6.72 16.78 6.64
C SER A 2 5.77 17.30 7.73
N ARG A 3 4.46 17.33 7.48
CA ARG A 3 3.44 17.75 8.46
C ARG A 3 3.11 16.67 9.50
N TYR A 4 3.49 15.42 9.25
CA TYR A 4 3.24 14.29 10.16
C TYR A 4 4.43 14.11 11.11
N PRO A 5 4.20 13.52 12.30
CA PRO A 5 5.29 13.16 13.22
C PRO A 5 6.38 12.33 12.53
N ARG A 6 7.65 12.52 12.91
CA ARG A 6 8.79 11.78 12.33
C ARG A 6 8.72 10.27 12.55
N ASN A 7 8.02 9.84 13.59
CA ASN A 7 7.74 8.46 13.94
C ASN A 7 6.40 7.94 13.38
N ALA A 8 5.70 8.73 12.56
CA ALA A 8 4.51 8.25 11.87
C ALA A 8 4.90 7.13 10.90
N ARG A 9 4.02 6.13 10.77
CA ARG A 9 4.17 5.06 9.79
C ARG A 9 3.33 5.35 8.56
N PHE A 10 3.94 5.20 7.39
CA PHE A 10 3.34 5.38 6.09
C PHE A 10 3.02 4.02 5.47
N VAL A 11 1.78 3.87 5.03
CA VAL A 11 1.29 2.67 4.34
C VAL A 11 0.67 3.14 3.02
N TRP A 12 1.02 2.46 1.92
CA TRP A 12 0.34 2.61 0.65
C TRP A 12 -0.79 1.59 0.57
N CYS A 13 -2.02 2.09 0.43
CA CYS A 13 -3.20 1.26 0.22
C CYS A 13 -3.67 1.36 -1.24
N GLN A 14 -3.92 0.23 -1.88
CA GLN A 14 -4.57 0.20 -3.21
C GLN A 14 -5.41 -1.06 -3.41
N GLU A 15 -6.51 -0.91 -4.13
CA GLU A 15 -7.40 -2.03 -4.48
C GLU A 15 -6.78 -2.96 -5.52
N GLU A 16 -6.04 -2.42 -6.47
CA GLU A 16 -5.46 -3.18 -7.57
C GLU A 16 -4.42 -4.20 -7.06
N PRO A 17 -4.23 -5.33 -7.77
CA PRO A 17 -3.12 -6.24 -7.54
C PRO A 17 -1.77 -5.50 -7.46
N ARG A 18 -0.85 -5.95 -6.62
CA ARG A 18 0.46 -5.29 -6.40
C ARG A 18 1.27 -5.00 -7.68
N ASN A 19 1.12 -5.84 -8.70
CA ASN A 19 1.78 -5.68 -9.99
C ASN A 19 1.03 -4.75 -10.95
N MET A 20 -0.07 -4.15 -10.51
CA MET A 20 -0.91 -3.21 -11.22
C MET A 20 -1.05 -1.92 -10.37
N GLY A 21 -1.76 -0.94 -10.90
CA GLY A 21 -1.97 0.33 -10.23
C GLY A 21 -0.68 1.14 -10.06
N GLY A 22 -0.63 1.94 -8.99
CA GLY A 22 0.40 2.96 -8.79
C GLY A 22 1.63 2.50 -8.00
N TRP A 23 1.64 1.29 -7.44
CA TRP A 23 2.64 0.85 -6.47
C TRP A 23 4.09 1.02 -6.96
N PHE A 24 4.47 0.40 -8.08
CA PHE A 24 5.85 0.43 -8.57
C PHE A 24 6.32 1.83 -9.02
N PHE A 25 5.38 2.71 -9.41
CA PHE A 25 5.71 4.09 -9.72
C PHE A 25 5.89 4.93 -8.44
N THR A 26 5.00 4.76 -7.47
CA THR A 26 4.89 5.69 -6.34
C THR A 26 5.78 5.32 -5.17
N ALA A 27 5.97 4.02 -4.91
CA ALA A 27 6.80 3.52 -3.82
C ALA A 27 8.20 4.16 -3.76
N PRO A 28 9.04 4.11 -4.82
CA PRO A 28 10.38 4.69 -4.74
C PRO A 28 10.37 6.21 -4.52
N ARG A 29 9.36 6.92 -5.03
CA ARG A 29 9.24 8.37 -4.87
C ARG A 29 8.89 8.75 -3.44
N ILE A 30 7.96 8.01 -2.83
CA ILE A 30 7.59 8.23 -1.44
C ILE A 30 8.74 7.85 -0.51
N GLU A 31 9.44 6.74 -0.78
CA GLU A 31 10.61 6.31 -0.02
C GLU A 31 11.71 7.40 -0.02
N ASN A 32 12.03 8.00 -1.17
CA ASN A 32 12.97 9.13 -1.24
C ASN A 32 12.51 10.33 -0.39
N ILE A 33 11.23 10.70 -0.46
CA ILE A 33 10.69 11.82 0.35
C ILE A 33 10.75 11.49 1.85
N MET A 34 10.53 10.24 2.23
CA MET A 34 10.63 9.78 3.63
C MET A 34 12.07 9.91 4.14
N GLU A 35 13.05 9.54 3.32
CA GLU A 35 14.47 9.71 3.61
C GLU A 35 14.84 11.19 3.75
N ASP A 36 14.47 12.03 2.77
CA ASP A 36 14.79 13.47 2.75
C ASP A 36 14.29 14.21 3.99
N ILE A 37 13.16 13.77 4.55
CA ILE A 37 12.54 14.40 5.72
C ILE A 37 12.89 13.66 7.03
N GLY A 38 13.78 12.66 7.00
CA GLY A 38 14.26 11.94 8.18
C GLY A 38 13.19 11.12 8.90
N VAL A 39 12.30 10.45 8.15
CA VAL A 39 11.39 9.45 8.70
C VAL A 39 12.17 8.18 9.02
N GLY A 40 11.96 7.61 10.21
CA GLY A 40 12.68 6.39 10.64
C GLY A 40 12.30 5.13 9.86
N GLN A 41 11.13 5.10 9.24
CA GLN A 41 10.70 4.03 8.34
C GLN A 41 11.47 4.12 7.01
N GLN A 42 12.25 3.09 6.68
CA GLN A 42 13.06 3.06 5.45
C GLN A 42 12.30 2.62 4.21
N ARG A 43 11.28 1.75 4.37
CA ARG A 43 10.52 1.16 3.26
C ARG A 43 9.05 1.46 3.39
N LEU A 44 8.40 1.84 2.30
CA LEU A 44 6.96 2.02 2.29
C LEU A 44 6.27 0.67 2.47
N VAL A 45 5.29 0.59 3.37
CA VAL A 45 4.53 -0.63 3.59
C VAL A 45 3.38 -0.69 2.61
N TYR A 46 3.07 -1.88 2.06
CA TYR A 46 1.99 -2.08 1.10
C TYR A 46 0.82 -2.82 1.73
N ALA A 47 -0.37 -2.22 1.67
CA ALA A 47 -1.66 -2.85 1.96
C ALA A 47 -2.47 -2.96 0.65
N GLY A 48 -2.77 -4.16 0.20
CA GLY A 48 -3.45 -4.31 -1.09
C GLY A 48 -3.50 -5.75 -1.59
N ARG A 49 -4.18 -5.94 -2.73
CA ARG A 49 -4.29 -7.27 -3.33
C ARG A 49 -2.92 -7.82 -3.73
N LYS A 50 -2.74 -9.14 -3.62
CA LYS A 50 -1.54 -9.83 -4.11
C LYS A 50 -1.43 -9.66 -5.62
N ALA A 51 -0.22 -9.80 -6.15
CA ALA A 51 -0.01 -9.76 -7.59
C ALA A 51 -0.85 -10.84 -8.29
N ALA A 52 -1.47 -10.48 -9.40
CA ALA A 52 -2.35 -11.35 -10.17
C ALA A 52 -2.24 -11.04 -11.67
N ALA A 53 -2.60 -12.01 -12.51
CA ALA A 53 -2.68 -11.82 -13.95
C ALA A 53 -3.95 -11.06 -14.38
N SER A 54 -5.03 -11.21 -13.60
CA SER A 54 -6.30 -10.52 -13.79
C SER A 54 -6.41 -9.29 -12.89
N PRO A 55 -7.09 -8.20 -13.31
CA PRO A 55 -7.36 -7.03 -12.47
C PRO A 55 -8.15 -7.35 -11.20
N ALA A 56 -9.03 -8.35 -11.25
CA ALA A 56 -9.84 -8.78 -10.12
C ALA A 56 -10.21 -10.28 -10.23
N THR A 57 -10.62 -10.88 -9.12
CA THR A 57 -11.29 -12.18 -9.14
C THR A 57 -12.67 -12.07 -9.80
N GLY A 58 -13.06 -13.09 -10.57
CA GLY A 58 -14.39 -13.19 -11.17
C GLY A 58 -15.50 -13.59 -10.19
N PHE A 59 -15.14 -13.97 -8.95
CA PHE A 59 -16.08 -14.37 -7.92
C PHE A 59 -16.31 -13.25 -6.91
N ASN A 60 -17.55 -12.73 -6.86
CA ASN A 60 -17.92 -11.62 -5.98
C ASN A 60 -17.57 -11.90 -4.50
N ALA A 61 -17.90 -13.09 -3.99
CA ALA A 61 -17.60 -13.46 -2.61
C ALA A 61 -16.10 -13.37 -2.27
N GLN A 62 -15.23 -13.74 -3.22
CA GLN A 62 -13.79 -13.60 -3.04
C GLN A 62 -13.37 -12.13 -3.12
N HIS A 63 -13.95 -11.35 -4.03
CA HIS A 63 -13.66 -9.93 -4.17
C HIS A 63 -13.96 -9.16 -2.88
N VAL A 64 -15.11 -9.41 -2.25
CA VAL A 64 -15.50 -8.81 -0.96
C VAL A 64 -14.51 -9.18 0.13
N ARG A 65 -14.17 -10.47 0.23
CA ARG A 65 -13.19 -10.95 1.22
C ARG A 65 -11.81 -10.31 1.04
N GLU A 66 -11.36 -10.14 -0.20
CA GLU A 66 -10.10 -9.47 -0.50
C GLU A 66 -10.14 -7.98 -0.14
N GLN A 67 -11.28 -7.33 -0.34
CA GLN A 67 -11.49 -5.93 0.03
C GLN A 67 -11.46 -5.72 1.54
N GLU A 68 -12.18 -6.55 2.31
CA GLU A 68 -12.17 -6.50 3.77
C GLU A 68 -10.75 -6.70 4.31
N LYS A 69 -10.05 -7.72 3.80
CA LYS A 69 -8.66 -8.02 4.19
C LYS A 69 -7.71 -6.85 3.89
N LEU A 70 -7.87 -6.18 2.76
CA LEU A 70 -7.07 -5.01 2.39
C LEU A 70 -7.28 -3.86 3.37
N VAL A 71 -8.54 -3.56 3.70
CA VAL A 71 -8.89 -2.48 4.63
C VAL A 71 -8.31 -2.77 6.00
N ASP A 72 -8.48 -4.01 6.50
CA ASP A 72 -7.91 -4.44 7.78
C ASP A 72 -6.39 -4.26 7.78
N GLU A 73 -5.69 -4.77 6.75
CA GLU A 73 -4.24 -4.61 6.62
C GLU A 73 -3.79 -3.15 6.63
N ALA A 74 -4.53 -2.24 5.99
CA ALA A 74 -4.18 -0.82 5.95
C ALA A 74 -4.14 -0.17 7.35
N PHE A 75 -4.97 -0.65 8.28
CA PHE A 75 -5.02 -0.14 9.66
C PHE A 75 -4.20 -0.95 10.66
N THR A 76 -3.90 -2.22 10.40
CA THR A 76 -3.22 -3.13 11.35
C THR A 76 -1.76 -3.40 11.06
N LEU A 77 -1.24 -3.01 9.88
CA LEU A 77 0.17 -3.19 9.54
C LEU A 77 1.10 -2.44 10.48
#